data_AF-A0A971T4E4-F1
#
_entry.id   AF-A0A971T4E4-F1
#
_cell.length_a   1.000
_cell.length_b   1.000
_cell.length_c   1.000
_cell.angle_alpha   90.00
_cell.angle_beta   90.00
_cell.angle_gamma   90.00
#
_symmetry.space_group_name_H-M   'P 1'
#
loop_
_entity.id
_entity.type
_entity.pdbx_description
1 polymer ?
#
loop_
_entity_poly.entity_id
_entity_poly.type
_entity_poly.pdbx_seq_one_letter_code
_entity_poly.pdbx_strand_id
1 'polypeptide(L)'
;MIEAKLNIYENQYTLAIGAETLVEEVSRRYRELENSFTCSLIIRGTELDFENISREIQVQPSRIGRKGESIGKGNRVFPNDSWSYEVKSDGDLLADETLNRFLLTLASAKAFLQSLQPASDVCIRFFVQSDYAQIGFDIQPSTIVKLAELGLRLEVSIFSWGGVYED
;
A
#
# COMPACT_ATOMS: atom_id res chain seq x y z
N MET A 1 -40.05 -38.40 -7.35
CA MET A 1 -39.96 -37.99 -5.93
C MET A 1 -38.53 -37.87 -5.40
N ILE A 2 -37.52 -38.50 -6.05
CA ILE A 2 -36.10 -38.45 -5.64
C ILE A 2 -35.38 -37.21 -6.21
N GLU A 3 -35.65 -36.83 -7.45
CA GLU A 3 -35.04 -35.63 -8.09
C GLU A 3 -35.38 -34.31 -7.40
N ALA A 4 -36.59 -34.16 -6.88
CA ALA A 4 -37.00 -32.97 -6.14
C ALA A 4 -36.28 -32.81 -4.79
N LYS A 5 -35.81 -33.92 -4.18
CA LYS A 5 -35.04 -33.88 -2.93
C LYS A 5 -33.55 -33.56 -3.18
N LEU A 6 -32.97 -34.07 -4.27
CA LEU A 6 -31.59 -33.74 -4.67
C LEU A 6 -31.41 -32.25 -5.00
N ASN A 7 -32.38 -31.66 -5.71
CA ASN A 7 -32.32 -30.24 -6.10
C ASN A 7 -32.46 -29.28 -4.90
N ILE A 8 -33.14 -29.69 -3.82
CA ILE A 8 -33.21 -28.91 -2.56
C ILE A 8 -31.89 -29.03 -1.78
N TYR A 9 -31.28 -30.22 -1.75
CA TYR A 9 -29.99 -30.43 -1.09
C TYR A 9 -28.85 -29.67 -1.81
N GLU A 10 -28.74 -29.74 -3.13
CA GLU A 10 -27.72 -28.99 -3.89
C GLU A 10 -27.88 -27.47 -3.73
N ASN A 11 -29.12 -26.98 -3.68
CA ASN A 11 -29.39 -25.55 -3.51
C ASN A 11 -29.10 -25.07 -2.07
N GLN A 12 -29.39 -25.89 -1.05
CA GLN A 12 -29.01 -25.60 0.34
C GLN A 12 -27.50 -25.64 0.56
N TYR A 13 -26.78 -26.58 -0.06
CA TYR A 13 -25.32 -26.63 -0.02
C TYR A 13 -24.68 -25.45 -0.75
N THR A 14 -25.22 -25.05 -1.91
CA THR A 14 -24.73 -23.89 -2.65
C THR A 14 -24.96 -22.58 -1.87
N LEU A 15 -26.11 -22.45 -1.19
CA LEU A 15 -26.40 -21.34 -0.28
C LEU A 15 -25.51 -21.35 0.96
N ALA A 16 -25.22 -22.53 1.53
CA ALA A 16 -24.34 -22.67 2.69
C ALA A 16 -22.89 -22.33 2.34
N ILE A 17 -22.36 -22.83 1.21
CA ILE A 17 -21.03 -22.50 0.70
C ILE A 17 -20.95 -21.00 0.39
N GLY A 18 -21.99 -20.43 -0.22
CA GLY A 18 -22.07 -18.99 -0.47
C GLY A 18 -22.06 -18.16 0.82
N ALA A 19 -22.72 -18.63 1.87
CA ALA A 19 -22.74 -17.97 3.17
C ALA A 19 -21.40 -18.09 3.92
N GLU A 20 -20.78 -19.27 3.94
CA GLU A 20 -19.46 -19.49 4.55
C GLU A 20 -18.38 -18.65 3.86
N THR A 21 -18.36 -18.62 2.52
CA THR A 21 -17.42 -17.80 1.74
C THR A 21 -17.61 -16.31 2.05
N LEU A 22 -18.85 -15.85 2.20
CA LEU A 22 -19.16 -14.46 2.54
C LEU A 22 -18.69 -14.12 3.95
N VAL A 23 -18.88 -15.02 4.92
CA VAL A 23 -18.40 -14.85 6.30
C VAL A 23 -16.88 -14.76 6.33
N GLU A 24 -16.17 -15.65 5.63
CA GLU A 24 -14.71 -15.60 5.55
C GLU A 24 -14.20 -14.31 4.90
N GLU A 25 -14.83 -13.85 3.81
CA GLU A 25 -14.46 -12.60 3.15
C GLU A 25 -14.68 -11.39 4.05
N VAL A 26 -15.81 -11.35 4.77
CA VAL A 26 -16.12 -10.29 5.73
C VAL A 26 -15.13 -10.30 6.90
N SER A 27 -14.88 -11.46 7.52
CA SER A 27 -13.91 -11.60 8.61
C SER A 27 -12.50 -11.22 8.17
N ARG A 28 -12.10 -11.58 6.94
CA ARG A 28 -10.81 -11.18 6.37
C ARG A 28 -10.71 -9.67 6.20
N ARG A 29 -11.76 -9.02 5.71
CA ARG A 29 -11.80 -7.54 5.59
C ARG A 29 -11.73 -6.85 6.95
N TYR A 30 -12.42 -7.37 7.97
CA TYR A 30 -12.30 -6.82 9.32
C TYR A 30 -10.87 -6.93 9.86
N ARG A 31 -10.21 -8.09 9.69
CA ARG A 31 -8.80 -8.26 10.06
C ARG A 31 -7.87 -7.33 9.28
N GLU A 32 -8.19 -7.05 8.02
CA GLU A 32 -7.41 -6.11 7.22
C GLU A 32 -7.49 -4.68 7.77
N LEU A 33 -8.65 -4.24 8.25
CA LEU A 33 -8.86 -2.92 8.85
C LEU A 33 -8.12 -2.72 10.18
N GLU A 34 -7.76 -3.80 10.87
CA GLU A 34 -6.90 -3.74 12.06
C GLU A 34 -5.44 -3.42 11.72
N ASN A 35 -5.05 -3.55 10.44
CA ASN A 35 -3.72 -3.19 9.99
C ASN A 35 -3.63 -1.69 9.70
N SER A 36 -2.46 -1.11 9.99
CA SER A 36 -2.11 0.21 9.51
C SER A 36 -1.37 0.10 8.18
N PHE A 37 -1.86 0.83 7.18
CA PHE A 37 -1.24 0.91 5.87
C PHE A 37 -0.60 2.28 5.69
N THR A 38 0.57 2.32 5.05
CA THR A 38 1.24 3.57 4.71
C THR A 38 1.81 3.46 3.30
N CYS A 39 1.38 4.35 2.42
CA CYS A 39 1.97 4.52 1.10
C CYS A 39 2.97 5.67 1.13
N SER A 40 4.15 5.47 0.55
CA SER A 40 5.15 6.53 0.41
C SER A 40 5.71 6.58 -1.00
N LEU A 41 5.86 7.77 -1.55
CA LEU A 41 6.71 8.03 -2.71
C LEU A 41 8.05 8.47 -2.14
N ILE A 42 9.12 7.80 -2.57
CA ILE A 42 10.46 8.09 -2.08
C ILE A 42 11.36 8.34 -3.30
N ILE A 43 12.05 9.48 -3.27
CA ILE A 43 13.03 9.90 -4.27
C ILE A 43 14.35 10.09 -3.55
N ARG A 44 15.37 9.31 -3.91
CA ARG A 44 16.72 9.41 -3.33
C ARG A 44 17.75 9.60 -4.43
N GLY A 45 18.68 10.51 -4.22
CA GLY A 45 19.71 10.81 -5.22
C GLY A 45 20.75 11.79 -4.69
N THR A 46 21.47 12.41 -5.62
CA THR A 46 22.45 13.46 -5.32
C THR A 46 21.94 14.78 -5.87
N GLU A 47 22.06 15.86 -5.08
CA GLU A 47 21.71 17.23 -5.48
C GLU A 47 20.26 17.36 -5.96
N LEU A 48 19.33 16.73 -5.23
CA LEU A 48 17.91 16.77 -5.59
C LEU A 48 17.35 18.19 -5.44
N ASP A 49 16.60 18.66 -6.43
CA ASP A 49 15.86 19.92 -6.35
C ASP A 49 14.49 19.66 -5.69
N PHE A 50 14.43 19.82 -4.36
CA PHE A 50 13.24 19.49 -3.55
C PHE A 50 12.04 20.38 -3.89
N GLU A 51 12.29 21.66 -4.16
CA GLU A 51 11.27 22.64 -4.54
C GLU A 51 10.67 22.30 -5.90
N ASN A 52 11.51 21.97 -6.89
CA ASN A 52 11.05 21.52 -8.20
C ASN A 52 10.26 20.21 -8.10
N ILE A 53 10.76 19.22 -7.36
CA ILE A 53 10.07 17.94 -7.13
C ILE A 53 8.66 18.18 -6.55
N SER A 54 8.57 19.01 -5.50
CA SER A 54 7.28 19.29 -4.84
C SER A 54 6.31 20.03 -5.77
N ARG A 55 6.83 20.93 -6.62
CA ARG A 55 6.04 21.67 -7.61
C ARG A 55 5.52 20.78 -8.73
N GLU A 56 6.35 19.91 -9.31
CA GLU A 56 5.98 19.03 -10.41
C GLU A 56 5.00 17.94 -9.97
N ILE A 57 5.16 17.41 -8.74
CA ILE A 57 4.26 16.39 -8.19
C ILE A 57 2.98 17.03 -7.59
N GLN A 58 3.00 18.33 -7.31
CA GLN A 58 1.91 19.08 -6.68
C GLN A 58 1.52 18.56 -5.29
N VAL A 59 2.51 18.10 -4.51
CA VAL A 59 2.32 17.67 -3.12
C VAL A 59 3.41 18.25 -2.22
N GLN A 60 3.09 18.45 -0.94
CA GLN A 60 4.07 18.82 0.06
C GLN A 60 4.79 17.57 0.56
N PRO A 61 6.13 17.56 0.67
CA PRO A 61 6.84 16.43 1.24
C PRO A 61 6.47 16.24 2.71
N SER A 62 6.26 14.99 3.10
CA SER A 62 6.19 14.61 4.51
C SER A 62 7.56 14.66 5.16
N ARG A 63 8.62 14.44 4.38
CA ARG A 63 10.00 14.52 4.85
C ARG A 63 10.97 14.80 3.71
N ILE A 64 11.90 15.71 3.96
CA ILE A 64 13.10 15.95 3.15
C ILE A 64 14.35 15.78 4.01
N GLY A 65 15.49 15.55 3.38
CA GLY A 65 16.79 15.55 4.04
C GLY A 65 17.93 15.56 3.05
N ARG A 66 18.93 16.40 3.30
CA ARG A 66 20.17 16.42 2.52
C ARG A 66 21.12 15.33 3.01
N LYS A 67 21.96 14.84 2.11
CA LYS A 67 23.03 13.92 2.45
C LYS A 67 23.86 14.45 3.63
N GLY A 68 24.07 13.59 4.63
CA GLY A 68 24.83 13.90 5.84
C GLY A 68 24.01 14.56 6.96
N GLU A 69 22.78 15.01 6.70
CA GLU A 69 21.91 15.53 7.76
C GLU A 69 21.44 14.42 8.70
N SER A 70 21.21 14.77 9.96
CA SER A 70 20.79 13.83 10.99
C SER A 70 19.36 13.31 10.79
N ILE A 71 19.17 12.01 10.99
CA ILE A 71 17.88 11.32 10.98
C ILE A 71 17.42 11.16 12.43
N GLY A 72 16.62 12.10 12.92
CA GLY A 72 15.98 12.01 14.23
C GLY A 72 16.96 12.06 15.40
N LYS A 73 16.65 11.32 16.48
CA LYS A 73 17.50 11.24 17.68
C LYS A 73 18.46 10.05 17.54
N GLY A 74 19.71 10.30 17.18
CA GLY A 74 20.76 9.28 17.09
C GLY A 74 21.88 9.67 16.12
N ASN A 75 22.79 8.72 15.86
CA ASN A 75 23.95 8.92 14.97
C ASN A 75 23.67 8.48 13.52
N ARG A 76 22.39 8.40 13.12
CA ARG A 76 22.01 8.04 11.75
C ARG A 76 21.95 9.32 10.93
N VAL A 77 22.49 9.27 9.72
CA VAL A 77 22.43 10.39 8.77
C VAL A 77 21.83 9.92 7.45
N PHE A 78 21.30 10.86 6.67
CA PHE A 78 20.85 10.58 5.32
C PHE A 78 22.05 10.19 4.43
N PRO A 79 22.05 8.99 3.81
CA PRO A 79 23.17 8.57 2.96
C PRO A 79 23.20 9.32 1.63
N ASN A 80 22.06 9.86 1.21
CA ASN A 80 21.79 10.58 -0.03
C ASN A 80 20.79 11.71 0.26
N ASP A 81 20.62 12.65 -0.67
CA ASP A 81 19.45 13.52 -0.63
C ASP A 81 18.20 12.67 -0.74
N SER A 82 17.18 13.00 0.05
CA SER A 82 15.94 12.25 0.15
C SER A 82 14.77 13.20 0.17
N TRP A 83 13.80 12.97 -0.70
CA TRP A 83 12.49 13.58 -0.68
C TRP A 83 11.45 12.47 -0.56
N SER A 84 10.44 12.66 0.30
CA SER A 84 9.38 11.68 0.45
C SER A 84 8.03 12.30 0.78
N TYR A 85 6.99 11.72 0.21
CA TYR A 85 5.59 12.02 0.47
C TYR A 85 4.91 10.76 1.00
N GLU A 86 4.23 10.87 2.13
CA GLU A 86 3.66 9.75 2.88
C GLU A 86 2.17 9.98 3.15
N VAL A 87 1.36 8.96 2.88
CA VAL A 87 -0.07 8.90 3.21
C VAL A 87 -0.32 7.65 4.05
N LYS A 88 -0.91 7.83 5.22
CA LYS A 88 -1.34 6.74 6.10
C LYS A 88 -2.81 6.46 5.90
N SER A 89 -3.22 5.20 5.98
CA SER A 89 -4.63 4.87 6.19
C SER A 89 -5.05 5.40 7.57
N ASP A 90 -6.26 5.93 7.65
CA ASP A 90 -6.91 6.40 8.87
C ASP A 90 -7.60 5.27 9.66
N GLY A 91 -7.34 4.01 9.31
CA GLY A 91 -7.97 2.82 9.90
C GLY A 91 -9.29 2.42 9.25
N ASP A 92 -9.81 3.23 8.32
CA ASP A 92 -11.09 2.98 7.65
C ASP A 92 -10.92 2.46 6.21
N LEU A 93 -9.68 2.42 5.71
CA LEU A 93 -9.37 2.04 4.32
C LEU A 93 -8.64 0.71 4.25
N LEU A 94 -9.08 -0.11 3.31
CA LEU A 94 -8.38 -1.34 2.91
C LEU A 94 -7.06 -1.00 2.20
N ALA A 95 -6.19 -2.00 2.06
CA ALA A 95 -4.90 -1.87 1.39
C ALA A 95 -5.04 -1.36 -0.05
N ASP A 96 -5.93 -1.98 -0.83
CA ASP A 96 -6.19 -1.60 -2.22
C ASP A 96 -6.66 -0.14 -2.32
N GLU A 97 -7.59 0.27 -1.46
CA GLU A 97 -8.15 1.62 -1.48
C GLU A 97 -7.09 2.67 -1.13
N THR A 98 -6.28 2.38 -0.11
CA THR A 98 -5.16 3.23 0.32
C THR A 98 -4.18 3.43 -0.84
N LEU A 99 -3.75 2.32 -1.46
CA LEU A 99 -2.80 2.35 -2.57
C LEU A 99 -3.39 3.01 -3.82
N ASN A 100 -4.64 2.70 -4.17
CA ASN A 100 -5.31 3.26 -5.35
C ASN A 100 -5.42 4.78 -5.25
N ARG A 101 -5.87 5.32 -4.11
CA ARG A 101 -5.92 6.76 -3.85
C ARG A 101 -4.54 7.40 -3.96
N PHE A 102 -3.52 6.75 -3.39
CA PHE A 102 -2.15 7.22 -3.47
C PHE A 102 -1.65 7.31 -4.92
N LEU A 103 -1.93 6.29 -5.75
CA LEU A 103 -1.54 6.28 -7.16
C LEU A 103 -2.27 7.35 -7.98
N LEU A 104 -3.55 7.60 -7.69
CA LEU A 104 -4.31 8.66 -8.34
C LEU A 104 -3.69 10.05 -8.08
N THR A 105 -3.20 10.30 -6.87
CA THR A 105 -2.46 11.53 -6.54
C THR A 105 -1.19 11.69 -7.39
N LEU A 106 -0.50 10.59 -7.70
CA LEU A 106 0.75 10.63 -8.47
C LEU A 106 0.56 10.58 -10.00
N ALA A 107 -0.65 10.28 -10.47
CA ALA A 107 -0.90 9.98 -11.88
C ALA A 107 -0.53 11.14 -12.81
N SER A 108 -0.80 12.39 -12.40
CA SER A 108 -0.47 13.59 -13.19
C SER A 108 1.04 13.81 -13.33
N ALA A 109 1.83 13.35 -12.35
CA ALA A 109 3.27 13.55 -12.29
C ALA A 109 4.07 12.39 -12.92
N LYS A 110 3.40 11.42 -13.56
CA LYS A 110 4.01 10.21 -14.13
C LYS A 110 5.26 10.51 -14.97
N ALA A 111 5.14 11.40 -15.96
CA ALA A 111 6.25 11.68 -16.88
C ALA A 111 7.47 12.26 -16.16
N PHE A 112 7.23 13.15 -15.19
CA PHE A 112 8.28 13.71 -14.34
C PHE A 112 8.95 12.63 -13.48
N LEU A 113 8.16 11.81 -12.79
CA LEU A 113 8.69 10.74 -11.93
C LEU A 113 9.53 9.72 -12.73
N GLN A 114 9.09 9.37 -13.93
CA GLN A 114 9.85 8.49 -14.83
C GLN A 114 11.15 9.15 -15.33
N SER A 115 11.14 10.46 -15.57
CA SER A 115 12.34 11.19 -15.98
C SER A 115 13.45 11.22 -14.93
N LEU A 116 13.10 11.04 -13.65
CA LEU A 116 14.06 11.02 -12.53
C LEU A 116 14.78 9.66 -12.37
N GLN A 117 14.17 8.56 -12.82
CA GLN A 117 14.67 7.19 -12.60
C GLN A 117 16.11 6.92 -13.09
N PRO A 118 16.60 7.49 -14.21
CA PRO A 118 17.97 7.24 -14.66
C PRO A 118 19.06 7.76 -13.70
N ALA A 119 18.74 8.77 -12.89
CA ALA A 119 19.70 9.45 -12.01
C ALA A 119 19.35 9.34 -10.52
N SER A 120 18.19 8.77 -10.17
CA SER A 120 17.69 8.70 -8.80
C SER A 120 16.94 7.39 -8.54
N ASP A 121 16.98 6.91 -7.30
CA ASP A 121 16.10 5.85 -6.82
C ASP A 121 14.71 6.45 -6.55
N VAL A 122 13.77 6.17 -7.45
CA VAL A 122 12.36 6.56 -7.34
C VAL A 122 11.51 5.31 -7.13
N CYS A 123 10.91 5.19 -5.95
CA CYS A 123 10.08 4.03 -5.62
C CYS A 123 8.82 4.42 -4.85
N ILE A 124 7.81 3.55 -4.97
CA ILE A 124 6.67 3.53 -4.07
C ILE A 124 6.97 2.50 -2.99
N ARG A 125 6.81 2.88 -1.73
CA ARG A 125 6.82 1.97 -0.59
C ARG A 125 5.41 1.79 -0.07
N PHE A 126 4.97 0.54 0.05
CA PHE A 126 3.74 0.16 0.73
C PHE A 126 4.10 -0.57 2.03
N PHE A 127 3.94 0.13 3.15
CA PHE A 127 4.23 -0.39 4.47
C PHE A 127 2.95 -0.87 5.15
N VAL A 128 3.00 -2.07 5.70
CA VAL A 128 1.92 -2.68 6.47
C VAL A 128 2.43 -2.94 7.89
N GLN A 129 1.69 -2.45 8.87
CA GLN A 129 1.90 -2.76 10.27
C GLN A 129 0.69 -3.50 10.83
N SER A 130 0.93 -4.63 11.49
CA SER A 130 -0.09 -5.43 12.15
C SER A 130 0.34 -5.85 13.55
N ASP A 131 -0.63 -5.99 14.45
CA ASP A 131 -0.42 -6.65 15.73
C ASP A 131 -0.36 -8.18 15.59
N TYR A 132 -0.86 -8.73 14.47
CA TYR A 132 -1.00 -10.17 14.25
C TYR A 132 0.02 -10.70 13.23
N ALA A 133 0.38 -11.98 13.38
CA ALA A 133 1.25 -12.72 12.46
C ALA A 133 0.56 -12.99 11.11
N GLN A 134 -0.76 -13.14 11.13
CA GLN A 134 -1.55 -13.38 9.92
C GLN A 134 -1.85 -12.05 9.22
N ILE A 135 -1.00 -11.70 8.25
CA ILE A 135 -1.16 -10.49 7.44
C ILE A 135 -1.53 -10.91 6.02
N GLY A 136 -2.72 -10.50 5.59
CA GLY A 136 -3.20 -10.69 4.23
C GLY A 136 -3.97 -9.46 3.78
N PHE A 137 -3.80 -9.12 2.50
CA PHE A 137 -4.54 -8.06 1.82
C PHE A 137 -4.57 -8.37 0.34
N ASP A 138 -5.59 -7.85 -0.35
CA ASP A 138 -5.67 -7.95 -1.81
C ASP A 138 -5.40 -6.60 -2.43
N ILE A 139 -4.74 -6.62 -3.60
CA ILE A 139 -4.67 -5.46 -4.49
C ILE A 139 -5.46 -5.81 -5.75
N GLN A 140 -6.42 -4.96 -6.10
CA GLN A 140 -7.29 -5.19 -7.25
C GLN A 140 -6.51 -5.06 -8.55
N PRO A 141 -6.87 -5.82 -9.62
CA PRO A 141 -6.22 -5.71 -10.92
C PRO A 141 -6.17 -4.28 -11.46
N SER A 142 -7.21 -3.49 -11.22
CA SER A 142 -7.27 -2.09 -11.65
C SER A 142 -6.26 -1.18 -10.94
N THR A 143 -5.83 -1.52 -9.71
CA THR A 143 -4.77 -0.84 -8.97
C THR A 143 -3.40 -1.30 -9.44
N ILE A 144 -3.24 -2.60 -9.74
CA ILE A 144 -2.02 -3.16 -10.35
C ILE A 144 -1.74 -2.52 -11.71
N VAL A 145 -2.76 -2.29 -12.54
CA VAL A 145 -2.61 -1.60 -13.81
C VAL A 145 -2.09 -0.18 -13.60
N LYS A 146 -2.64 0.58 -12.65
CA LYS A 146 -2.14 1.94 -12.33
C LYS A 146 -0.69 1.94 -11.85
N LEU A 147 -0.30 0.97 -11.01
CA LEU A 147 1.10 0.78 -10.60
C LEU A 147 2.00 0.57 -11.81
N ALA A 148 1.63 -0.36 -12.69
CA ALA A 148 2.39 -0.68 -13.89
C ALA A 148 2.48 0.52 -14.84
N GLU A 149 1.40 1.27 -15.01
CA GLU A 149 1.37 2.49 -15.82
C GLU A 149 2.27 3.57 -15.26
N LEU A 150 2.33 3.73 -13.93
CA LEU A 150 3.23 4.70 -13.30
C LEU A 150 4.71 4.31 -13.51
N GLY A 151 5.01 3.01 -13.64
CA GLY A 151 6.33 2.50 -14.01
C GLY A 151 7.38 2.66 -12.90
N LEU A 152 6.95 2.79 -11.65
CA LEU A 152 7.84 2.87 -10.49
C LEU A 152 7.99 1.51 -9.82
N ARG A 153 9.15 1.29 -9.21
CA ARG A 153 9.40 0.11 -8.38
C ARG A 153 8.49 0.16 -7.15
N LEU A 154 7.79 -0.93 -6.87
CA LEU A 154 7.03 -1.13 -5.63
C LEU A 154 7.89 -1.88 -4.61
N GLU A 155 8.12 -1.28 -3.44
CA GLU A 155 8.67 -1.94 -2.26
C GLU A 155 7.52 -2.24 -1.29
N VAL A 156 7.29 -3.50 -0.94
CA VAL A 156 6.36 -3.86 0.14
C VAL A 156 7.17 -4.16 1.39
N SER A 157 6.80 -3.54 2.51
CA SER A 157 7.46 -3.76 3.80
C SER A 157 6.40 -4.11 4.82
N ILE A 158 6.58 -5.24 5.51
CA ILE A 158 5.61 -5.76 6.46
C ILE A 158 6.27 -5.82 7.83
N PHE A 159 5.58 -5.29 8.83
CA PHE A 159 5.97 -5.38 10.24
C PHE A 159 4.82 -5.98 11.04
N SER A 160 5.11 -7.04 11.79
CA SER A 160 4.15 -7.77 12.61
C SER A 160 4.68 -7.86 14.04
N TRP A 161 3.80 -7.67 15.03
CA TRP A 161 4.10 -7.99 16.43
C TRP A 161 3.94 -9.47 16.77
N GLY A 162 3.38 -10.27 15.86
CA GLY A 162 3.30 -11.73 16.00
C GLY A 162 2.15 -12.26 16.85
N GLY A 163 1.11 -11.45 17.10
CA GLY A 163 -0.13 -11.91 17.73
C GLY A 163 -0.85 -12.99 16.91
N VAL A 164 -1.77 -13.70 17.55
CA VAL A 164 -2.62 -14.71 16.92
C VAL A 164 -4.06 -14.35 17.25
N TYR A 165 -4.96 -14.42 16.26
CA TYR A 165 -6.39 -14.25 16.51
C TYR A 165 -6.88 -15.32 17.48
N GLU A 166 -7.61 -14.91 18.51
CA GLU A 166 -8.37 -15.85 19.36
C GLU A 166 -9.66 -16.21 18.59
N ASP A 167 -9.83 -17.50 18.31
CA ASP A 167 -11.04 -18.05 17.67
C ASP A 167 -12.27 -18.01 18.61
#